data_AF-A0A1G0ST28-F1
#
_entry.id   AF-A0A1G0ST28-F1
#
_cell.length_a   1.000
_cell.length_b   1.000
_cell.length_c   1.000
_cell.angle_alpha   90.00
_cell.angle_beta   90.00
_cell.angle_gamma   90.00
#
_symmetry.space_group_name_H-M   'P 1'
#
loop_
_entity.id
_entity.type
_entity.pdbx_description
1 polymer ?
#
loop_
_entity_poly.entity_id
_entity_poly.type
_entity_poly.pdbx_seq_one_letter_code
_entity_poly.pdbx_strand_id
1 'polypeptide(L)'
;MQNTKQRVEDVFADIIEKIQLLTASQQKFLQEMLSRHEKISVIAKRSLLRKSFGIWAERKDIKDSIEYVNEMRRGWEERMQRIKS
;
A
#
# COMPACT_ATOMS: atom_id res chain seq x y z
N MET A 1 33.62 -1.76 -2.56
CA MET A 1 32.24 -1.87 -2.04
C MET A 1 32.15 -2.20 -0.53
N GLN A 2 33.27 -2.35 0.21
CA GLN A 2 33.24 -2.62 1.66
C GLN A 2 33.07 -1.35 2.52
N ASN A 3 33.71 -0.23 2.14
CA ASN A 3 33.63 1.04 2.88
C ASN A 3 32.22 1.62 3.06
N THR A 4 31.31 1.35 2.13
CA THR A 4 29.93 1.88 2.19
C THR A 4 29.06 1.12 3.19
N LYS A 5 29.32 -0.18 3.40
CA LYS A 5 28.58 -0.97 4.41
C LYS A 5 29.00 -0.60 5.83
N GLN A 6 30.30 -0.43 6.05
CA GLN A 6 30.85 -0.02 7.36
C GLN A 6 30.25 1.31 7.84
N ARG A 7 30.16 2.31 6.95
CA ARG A 7 29.57 3.62 7.27
C ARG A 7 28.09 3.55 7.62
N VAL A 8 27.33 2.62 7.03
CA VAL A 8 25.90 2.45 7.34
C VAL A 8 25.73 1.80 8.71
N GLU A 9 26.58 0.83 9.05
CA GLU A 9 26.60 0.19 10.38
C GLU A 9 26.97 1.19 11.48
N ASP A 10 27.96 2.07 11.23
CA ASP A 10 28.34 3.14 12.17
C ASP A 10 27.21 4.15 12.41
N VAL A 11 26.50 4.55 11.34
CA VAL A 11 25.35 5.45 11.45
C VAL A 11 24.20 4.78 12.20
N PHE A 12 24.00 3.47 11.99
CA PHE A 12 22.95 2.73 12.68
C PHE A 12 23.25 2.62 14.19
N ALA A 13 24.50 2.37 14.56
CA ALA A 13 24.93 2.33 15.95
C ALA A 13 24.73 3.69 16.66
N ASP A 14 25.13 4.79 16.00
CA ASP A 14 24.94 6.16 16.50
C ASP A 14 23.45 6.51 16.71
N ILE A 15 22.57 6.07 15.80
CA ILE A 15 21.12 6.26 15.93
C ILE A 15 20.57 5.46 17.14
N ILE A 16 21.02 4.23 17.35
CA ILE A 16 20.58 3.40 18.48
C ILE A 16 21.02 4.03 19.81
N GLU A 17 22.26 4.51 19.89
CA GLU A 17 22.77 5.19 21.08
C GLU A 17 21.95 6.45 21.38
N LYS A 18 21.65 7.25 20.35
CA LYS A 18 20.78 8.44 20.49
C LYS A 18 19.38 8.09 20.96
N ILE A 19 18.80 6.97 20.51
CA ILE A 19 17.48 6.50 20.96
C ILE A 19 17.52 6.06 22.43
N GLN A 20 18.61 5.44 22.87
CA GLN A 20 18.79 5.02 24.26
C GLN A 20 18.94 6.21 25.22
N LEU A 21 19.51 7.33 24.74
CA LEU A 21 19.67 8.57 25.49
C LEU A 21 18.38 9.41 25.59
N LEU A 22 17.31 9.03 24.88
CA LEU A 22 16.03 9.72 24.97
C LEU A 22 15.36 9.52 26.32
N THR A 23 14.60 10.52 26.76
CA THR A 23 13.77 10.39 27.96
C THR A 23 12.60 9.44 27.72
N ALA A 24 12.04 8.89 28.81
CA ALA A 24 10.90 7.98 28.73
C ALA A 24 9.69 8.59 27.98
N SER A 25 9.48 9.90 28.09
CA SER A 25 8.39 10.60 27.38
C SER A 25 8.66 10.69 25.87
N GLN A 26 9.91 10.94 25.47
CA GLN A 26 10.32 10.98 24.06
C GLN A 26 10.27 9.60 23.40
N GLN A 27 10.72 8.55 24.10
CA GLN A 27 10.61 7.18 23.63
C GLN A 27 9.14 6.76 23.45
N LYS A 28 8.28 7.08 24.42
CA LYS A 28 6.84 6.83 24.33
C LYS A 28 6.21 7.55 23.14
N PHE A 29 6.57 8.82 22.92
CA PHE A 29 6.10 9.59 21.77
C PHE A 29 6.50 8.94 20.45
N LEU A 30 7.76 8.54 20.28
CA LEU A 30 8.23 7.87 19.06
C LEU A 30 7.51 6.54 18.82
N GLN A 31 7.32 5.74 19.87
CA GLN A 31 6.57 4.48 19.78
C GLN A 31 5.12 4.71 19.32
N GLU A 32 4.43 5.70 19.90
CA GLU A 32 3.06 6.05 19.50
C GLU A 32 2.99 6.53 18.05
N MET A 33 3.98 7.32 17.61
CA MET A 33 4.05 7.89 16.27
C MET A 33 4.30 6.79 15.21
N LEU A 34 5.28 5.92 15.45
CA LEU A 34 5.58 4.77 14.59
C LEU A 34 4.41 3.78 14.51
N SER A 35 3.71 3.56 15.62
CA SER A 35 2.54 2.66 15.68
C SER A 35 1.33 3.18 14.90
N ARG A 36 1.22 4.50 14.66
CA ARG A 36 0.09 5.11 13.95
C ARG A 36 0.15 4.96 12.43
N HIS A 37 1.34 4.76 11.86
CA HIS A 37 1.53 4.85 10.41
C HIS A 37 1.00 3.64 9.62
N GLU A 38 0.84 2.48 10.24
CA GLU A 38 0.42 1.27 9.51
C GLU A 38 -1.09 1.22 9.22
N LYS A 39 -1.92 1.80 10.10
CA LYS A 39 -3.39 1.69 9.98
C LYS A 39 -4.04 2.74 9.07
N ILE A 40 -3.43 3.92 8.90
CA ILE A 40 -4.07 5.05 8.19
C ILE A 40 -4.09 4.85 6.67
N SER A 41 -3.03 4.26 6.11
CA SER A 41 -2.87 4.05 4.66
C SER A 41 -3.93 3.11 4.06
N VAL A 42 -4.21 2.00 4.74
CA VAL A 42 -5.10 0.95 4.21
C VAL A 42 -6.57 1.37 4.29
N ILE A 43 -6.97 2.06 5.37
CA ILE A 43 -8.34 2.56 5.56
C ILE A 43 -8.64 3.69 4.57
N ALA A 44 -7.70 4.62 4.38
CA ALA A 44 -7.85 5.70 3.40
C ALA A 44 -8.02 5.14 1.99
N LYS A 45 -7.18 4.18 1.57
CA LYS A 45 -7.28 3.53 0.25
C LYS A 45 -8.60 2.79 0.04
N ARG A 46 -9.07 2.02 1.04
CA ARG A 46 -10.36 1.31 0.93
C ARG A 46 -11.54 2.26 0.83
N SER A 47 -11.56 3.33 1.64
CA SER A 47 -12.64 4.33 1.56
C SER A 47 -12.67 5.06 0.21
N LEU A 48 -11.49 5.35 -0.36
CA LEU A 48 -11.38 5.96 -1.68
C LEU A 48 -11.89 5.01 -2.77
N LEU A 49 -11.44 3.75 -2.76
CA LEU A 49 -11.91 2.74 -3.71
C LEU A 49 -13.42 2.54 -3.63
N ARG A 50 -13.98 2.48 -2.43
CA ARG A 50 -15.44 2.36 -2.23
C ARG A 50 -16.21 3.59 -2.73
N LYS A 51 -15.65 4.80 -2.59
CA LYS A 51 -16.25 6.01 -3.16
C LYS A 51 -16.20 6.00 -4.69
N SER A 52 -15.09 5.58 -5.28
CA SER A 52 -14.90 5.60 -6.74
C SER A 52 -15.60 4.44 -7.47
N PHE A 53 -15.64 3.26 -6.87
CA PHE A 53 -16.08 2.02 -7.52
C PHE A 53 -17.29 1.37 -6.84
N GLY A 54 -17.78 1.89 -5.71
CA GLY A 54 -18.97 1.37 -5.03
C GLY A 54 -18.83 -0.09 -4.64
N ILE A 55 -19.84 -0.90 -4.99
CA ILE A 55 -19.91 -2.35 -4.72
C ILE A 55 -18.73 -3.10 -5.38
N TRP A 56 -18.17 -2.57 -6.47
CA TRP A 56 -17.03 -3.18 -7.16
C TRP A 56 -15.74 -3.14 -6.34
N ALA A 57 -15.62 -2.20 -5.39
CA ALA A 57 -14.46 -2.11 -4.51
C ALA A 57 -14.37 -3.29 -3.52
N GLU A 58 -15.45 -4.03 -3.34
CA GLU A 58 -15.55 -5.15 -2.39
C GLU A 58 -15.38 -6.53 -3.08
N ARG A 59 -15.25 -6.57 -4.41
CA ARG A 59 -15.05 -7.80 -5.18
C ARG A 59 -13.66 -8.36 -4.92
N LYS A 60 -13.62 -9.59 -4.39
CA LYS A 60 -12.38 -10.35 -4.14
C LYS A 60 -12.11 -11.44 -5.19
N ASP A 61 -13.09 -11.68 -6.04
CA ASP A 61 -13.06 -12.66 -7.12
C ASP A 61 -12.26 -12.15 -8.34
N ILE A 62 -12.13 -10.82 -8.49
CA ILE A 62 -11.30 -10.20 -9.52
C ILE A 62 -9.88 -10.05 -8.99
N LYS A 63 -8.96 -10.90 -9.48
CA LYS A 63 -7.53 -10.85 -9.13
C LYS A 63 -6.76 -9.81 -9.95
N ASP A 64 -7.12 -9.65 -11.22
CA ASP A 64 -6.53 -8.66 -12.12
C ASP A 64 -7.66 -7.84 -12.77
N SER A 65 -7.66 -6.53 -12.51
CA SER A 65 -8.70 -5.63 -13.02
C SER A 65 -8.59 -5.39 -14.52
N ILE A 66 -7.38 -5.47 -15.09
CA ILE A 66 -7.14 -5.27 -16.51
C ILE A 66 -7.67 -6.47 -17.30
N GLU A 67 -7.38 -7.68 -16.82
CA GLU A 67 -7.89 -8.92 -17.41
C GLU A 67 -9.42 -8.92 -17.43
N TYR A 68 -10.05 -8.65 -16.29
CA TYR A 68 -11.51 -8.62 -16.17
C TYR A 68 -12.19 -7.62 -17.12
N VAL A 69 -11.65 -6.40 -17.24
CA VAL A 69 -12.19 -5.39 -18.15
C VAL A 69 -12.04 -5.82 -19.61
N ASN A 70 -10.92 -6.45 -19.96
CA ASN A 70 -10.69 -6.93 -21.31
C ASN A 70 -11.62 -8.09 -21.67
N GLU A 71 -11.93 -9.00 -20.74
CA GLU A 71 -12.92 -10.05 -20.98
C GLU A 71 -14.32 -9.50 -21.22
N MET A 72 -14.75 -8.53 -20.40
CA MET A 72 -16.03 -7.84 -20.57
C MET A 72 -16.10 -7.13 -21.92
N ARG A 73 -15.02 -6.44 -22.32
CA ARG A 73 -14.94 -5.76 -23.62
C ARG A 73 -15.04 -6.74 -24.79
N ARG A 74 -14.31 -7.86 -24.72
CA ARG A 74 -14.35 -8.93 -25.72
C ARG A 74 -15.76 -9.50 -25.88
N GLY A 75 -16.41 -9.87 -24.78
CA GLY A 75 -17.78 -10.39 -24.82
C GLY A 75 -18.80 -9.37 -25.39
N TRP A 76 -18.59 -8.08 -25.11
CA TRP A 76 -19.40 -7.01 -25.70
C TRP A 76 -19.17 -6.88 -27.21
N GLU A 77 -17.92 -6.88 -27.67
CA GLU A 77 -17.55 -6.83 -29.09
C GLU A 77 -18.14 -8.01 -29.86
N GLU A 78 -18.04 -9.23 -29.34
CA GLU A 78 -18.66 -10.44 -29.93
C GLU A 78 -20.18 -10.33 -30.03
N ARG A 79 -20.84 -9.70 -29.05
CA ARG A 79 -22.28 -9.47 -29.09
C ARG A 79 -22.65 -8.42 -30.13
N MET A 80 -21.87 -7.35 -30.23
CA MET A 80 -22.06 -6.30 -31.23
C MET A 80 -21.85 -6.82 -32.65
N GLN A 81 -20.89 -7.73 -32.87
CA GLN A 81 -20.69 -8.39 -34.16
C GLN A 81 -21.89 -9.26 -34.53
N ARG A 82 -22.46 -10.01 -33.58
CA ARG A 82 -23.67 -10.81 -33.81
C ARG A 82 -24.90 -9.99 -34.17
N ILE A 83 -25.05 -8.78 -33.62
CA ILE A 83 -26.18 -7.89 -33.92
C ILE A 83 -26.02 -7.21 -35.29
N LYS A 84 -24.78 -7.00 -35.74
CA LYS A 84 -24.48 -6.39 -37.04
C LYS A 84 -24.47 -7.40 -38.20
N SER A 85 -24.45 -8.69 -37.91
CA SER A 85 -24.58 -9.79 -38.88
C SER A 85 -26.04 -10.13 -39.15
#